data_AF-A0A1F5C629-F1
#
_entry.id   AF-A0A1F5C629-F1
#
_cell.length_a   1.000
_cell.length_b   1.000
_cell.length_c   1.000
_cell.angle_alpha   90.00
_cell.angle_beta   90.00
_cell.angle_gamma   90.00
#
_symmetry.space_group_name_H-M   'P 1'
#
loop_
_entity.id
_entity.type
_entity.pdbx_description
1 polymer ?
#
loop_
_entity_poly.entity_id
_entity_poly.type
_entity_poly.pdbx_seq_one_letter_code
_entity_poly.pdbx_strand_id
1 'polypeptide(L)' 'MFARILRSQLKVDKITDATRTFKEIVIPLCRKQQGFKGGYYMSDPKTGESVAMTIWESEEAKAS' A
#
# COMPACT_ATOMS: atom_id res chain seq x y z
N MET A 1 5.88 15.11 -6.51
CA MET A 1 5.66 13.87 -5.74
C MET A 1 4.19 13.75 -5.41
N PHE A 2 3.62 12.57 -5.63
CA PHE A 2 2.20 12.29 -5.45
C PHE A 2 2.02 11.03 -4.60
N ALA A 3 0.94 10.96 -3.85
CA ALA A 3 0.61 9.79 -3.05
C ALA A 3 -0.73 9.19 -3.49
N ARG A 4 -0.78 7.86 -3.64
CA ARG A 4 -2.02 7.10 -3.66
C ARG A 4 -2.24 6.51 -2.28
N ILE A 5 -3.36 6.84 -1.66
CA ILE A 5 -3.77 6.37 -0.35
C ILE A 5 -5.04 5.53 -0.52
N LEU A 6 -5.01 4.31 0.00
CA LEU A 6 -6.16 3.43 0.11
C LEU A 6 -6.42 3.18 1.59
N ARG A 7 -7.60 3.58 2.06
CA ARG A 7 -8.09 3.22 3.39
C ARG A 7 -9.01 2.02 3.26
N SER A 8 -8.93 1.07 4.18
CA SER A 8 -9.73 -0.14 4.15
C SER A 8 -10.06 -0.62 5.54
N GLN A 9 -11.27 -1.13 5.70
CA GLN A 9 -11.71 -1.87 6.88
C GLN A 9 -11.67 -3.36 6.54
N LEU A 10 -10.73 -4.09 7.14
CA LEU A 10 -10.59 -5.52 6.94
C LEU A 10 -11.16 -6.27 8.14
N LYS A 11 -11.42 -7.57 7.96
CA LYS A 11 -11.64 -8.45 9.10
C LYS A 11 -10.32 -8.57 9.88
N VAL A 12 -10.40 -8.57 11.20
CA VAL A 12 -9.25 -8.64 12.11
C VAL A 12 -8.33 -9.83 11.81
N ASP A 13 -8.91 -11.00 11.48
CA ASP A 13 -8.17 -12.22 11.11
C ASP A 13 -7.43 -12.11 9.76
N LYS A 14 -7.69 -11.06 8.97
CA LYS A 14 -7.06 -10.83 7.66
C LYS A 14 -5.98 -9.75 7.67
N ILE A 15 -5.78 -9.02 8.77
CA ILE A 15 -4.80 -7.93 8.83
C ILE A 15 -3.37 -8.42 8.61
N THR A 16 -3.00 -9.54 9.23
CA THR A 16 -1.67 -10.14 9.08
C THR A 16 -1.41 -10.56 7.63
N ASP A 17 -2.39 -11.20 6.99
CA ASP A 17 -2.31 -11.61 5.59
C ASP A 17 -2.21 -10.40 4.65
N ALA A 18 -2.98 -9.34 4.91
CA ALA A 18 -2.94 -8.10 4.14
C ALA A 18 -1.58 -7.39 4.28
N THR A 19 -1.03 -7.34 5.49
CA THR A 19 0.31 -6.78 5.75
C THR A 19 1.38 -7.53 4.96
N ARG A 20 1.34 -8.86 5.01
CA ARG A 20 2.26 -9.73 4.27
C ARG A 20 2.11 -9.52 2.76
N THR A 21 0.88 -9.53 2.26
CA THR A 21 0.57 -9.29 0.84
C THR A 21 1.11 -7.94 0.36
N PHE A 22 0.93 -6.88 1.16
CA PHE A 22 1.46 -5.57 0.79
C PHE A 22 2.99 -5.58 0.70
N LYS A 23 3.67 -6.17 1.68
CA LYS A 23 5.13 -6.24 1.74
C LYS A 23 5.74 -7.12 0.65
N GLU A 24 5.18 -8.29 0.42
CA GLU A 24 5.78 -9.35 -0.41
C GLU A 24 5.30 -9.32 -1.86
N ILE A 25 4.13 -8.74 -2.13
CA ILE A 25 3.55 -8.72 -3.48
C ILE A 25 3.43 -7.28 -3.98
N VAL A 26 2.75 -6.40 -3.25
CA VAL A 26 2.45 -5.04 -3.75
C VAL A 26 3.72 -4.20 -3.90
N ILE A 27 4.58 -4.14 -2.87
CA ILE A 27 5.82 -3.35 -2.93
C ILE A 27 6.76 -3.84 -4.05
N PRO A 28 7.04 -5.14 -4.20
CA PRO A 28 7.86 -5.63 -5.31
C PRO A 28 7.28 -5.33 -6.70
N LEU A 29 5.95 -5.37 -6.86
CA LEU A 29 5.31 -4.98 -8.12
C LEU A 29 5.46 -3.49 -8.38
N CYS A 30 5.17 -2.64 -7.40
CA CYS A 30 5.33 -1.19 -7.55
C CYS A 30 6.78 -0.78 -7.83
N ARG A 31 7.78 -1.47 -7.24
CA ARG A 31 9.21 -1.22 -7.54
C ARG A 31 9.58 -1.43 -9.00
N LYS A 32 8.82 -2.21 -9.77
CA LYS A 32 9.03 -2.41 -11.21
C LYS A 32 8.45 -1.27 -12.06
N GLN A 33 7.57 -0.45 -11.49
CA GLN A 33 6.94 0.66 -12.19
C GLN A 33 7.85 1.89 -12.13
N GLN A 34 8.00 2.58 -13.25
CA GLN A 34 8.79 3.80 -13.33
C GLN A 34 8.16 4.90 -12.45
N GLY A 35 9.00 5.64 -11.73
CA GLY A 35 8.56 6.74 -10.87
C GLY A 35 8.07 6.32 -9.49
N PHE A 36 8.08 5.03 -9.13
CA PHE A 36 7.83 4.60 -7.74
C PHE A 36 8.93 5.09 -6.80
N LYS A 37 8.54 5.73 -5.69
CA LYS A 37 9.47 6.28 -4.69
C LYS A 37 9.38 5.59 -3.32
N GLY A 38 8.30 4.86 -3.03
CA GLY A 38 8.16 4.11 -1.78
C GLY A 38 6.72 3.79 -1.42
N GLY A 39 6.53 3.03 -0.34
CA GLY A 39 5.20 2.71 0.15
C GLY A 39 5.20 2.32 1.62
N TYR A 40 4.06 2.57 2.26
CA TYR A 40 3.80 2.32 3.66
C TYR A 40 2.49 1.54 3.79
N TYR A 41 2.45 0.62 4.75
CA TYR A 41 1.22 -0.03 5.17
C TYR A 41 1.13 0.09 6.68
N MET A 42 0.01 0.66 7.13
CA MET A 42 -0.30 0.85 8.54
C MET A 42 -1.62 0.13 8.79
N SER A 43 -1.69 -0.62 9.88
CA SER A 43 -2.90 -1.37 10.23
C SER A 43 -3.03 -1.49 11.73
N ASP A 44 -4.26 -1.39 12.22
CA ASP A 44 -4.61 -1.76 13.58
C ASP A 44 -5.18 -3.19 13.59
N PRO A 45 -4.43 -4.18 14.11
CA PRO A 45 -4.88 -5.57 14.13
C PRO A 45 -6.03 -5.83 15.12
N LYS A 46 -6.39 -4.88 16.00
CA LYS A 46 -7.52 -5.02 16.92
C LYS A 46 -8.84 -4.57 16.29
N THR A 47 -8.79 -3.50 15.49
CA THR A 47 -9.98 -2.90 14.89
C THR A 47 -10.20 -3.36 13.45
N GLY A 48 -9.14 -3.77 12.74
CA GLY A 48 -9.20 -4.09 11.32
C GLY A 48 -9.02 -2.87 10.41
N GLU A 49 -8.77 -1.69 10.98
CA GLU A 49 -8.48 -0.48 10.21
C GLU A 49 -7.12 -0.61 9.52
N SER A 50 -7.04 -0.20 8.26
CA SER A 50 -5.78 -0.23 7.52
C SER A 50 -5.67 0.89 6.50
N VAL A 51 -4.43 1.32 6.25
CA VAL A 51 -4.06 2.33 5.27
C VAL A 51 -2.85 1.85 4.49
N ALA A 52 -3.01 1.70 3.18
CA ALA A 52 -1.93 1.51 2.23
C ALA A 52 -1.61 2.85 1.55
N MET A 53 -0.34 3.22 1.51
CA MET A 53 0.15 4.42 0.86
C MET A 53 1.30 4.09 -0.08
N THR A 54 1.28 4.65 -1.29
CA THR A 54 2.37 4.55 -2.27
C THR A 54 2.73 5.93 -2.78
N ILE A 55 4.03 6.21 -2.92
CA ILE A 55 4.58 7.51 -3.29
C ILE A 55 5.18 7.41 -4.69
N TRP A 56 4.91 8.42 -5.51
CA TRP A 56 5.23 8.48 -6.92
C TRP A 56 5.88 9.83 -7.29
N GLU A 57 6.70 9.81 -8.32
CA GLU A 57 7.39 10.98 -8.86
C GLU A 57 6.41 12.01 -9.41
N SER A 58 5.52 11.56 -10.30
CA SER A 58 4.52 12.35 -11.01
C SER A 58 3.12 11.75 -10.87
N GLU A 59 2.10 12.46 -11.34
CA GLU A 59 0.71 11.99 -11.31
C GLU A 59 0.47 10.89 -12.35
N GLU A 60 1.12 10.96 -13.50
CA GLU A 60 1.03 9.97 -14.57
C GLU A 60 1.55 8.61 -14.10
N ALA A 61 2.68 8.61 -13.37
CA ALA A 61 3.24 7.40 -12.77
C ALA A 61 2.33 6.77 -11.69
N LYS A 62 1.50 7.57 -11.02
CA LYS A 62 0.51 7.08 -10.04
C LYS A 62 -0.71 6.42 -10.73
N ALA A 63 -1.02 6.81 -11.96
CA ALA A 63 -2.22 6.37 -12.70
C ALA A 63 -2.05 5.05 -13.46
N SER A 64 -0.81 4.55 -13.60
CA SER A 64 -0.44 3.29 -14.27
C SER A 64 -0.55 2.05 -13.40
#